data_AF-A0A2V7DP04-F1
#
_entry.id   AF-A0A2V7DP04-F1
#
_cell.length_a   1.000
_cell.length_b   1.000
_cell.length_c   1.000
_cell.angle_alpha   90.00
_cell.angle_beta   90.00
_cell.angle_gamma   90.00
#
_symmetry.space_group_name_H-M   'P 1'
#
loop_
_entity.id
_entity.type
_entity.pdbx_description
1 polymer ?
#
loop_
_entity_poly.entity_id
_entity_poly.type
_entity_poly.pdbx_seq_one_letter_code
_entity_poly.pdbx_strand_id
1 'polypeptide(L)'
;MTTPYAALLTVRKIEEQQAEVALAATLREVDSLQTLLGRLTDARAAWLAGELGGAAETLTGLETAERMAELRIIDAQRRAVTARDALLECQRRRKVVEELHQNAIAAAELLIARREQMELDELGNRSASGLASGGAR
;
A
#
# COMPACT_ATOMS: atom_id res chain seq x y z
N MET A 1 13.77 -22.50 1.73
CA MET A 1 12.51 -22.87 2.40
C MET A 1 11.45 -21.82 2.11
N THR A 2 10.32 -22.18 1.51
CA THR A 2 9.18 -21.26 1.34
C THR A 2 8.29 -21.31 2.58
N THR A 3 8.37 -20.30 3.44
CA THR A 3 7.45 -20.19 4.58
C THR A 3 6.03 -19.90 4.10
N PRO A 4 4.97 -20.32 4.81
CA PRO A 4 3.58 -20.01 4.46
C PRO A 4 3.30 -18.50 4.35
N TYR A 5 4.06 -17.67 5.09
CA TYR A 5 3.95 -16.22 5.04
C TYR A 5 4.52 -15.59 3.77
N ALA A 6 5.38 -16.28 3.00
CA ALA A 6 5.97 -15.72 1.77
C ALA A 6 4.90 -15.52 0.68
N ALA A 7 4.01 -16.50 0.50
CA ALA A 7 2.89 -16.38 -0.42
C ALA A 7 1.91 -15.29 0.03
N LEU A 8 1.57 -15.26 1.32
CA LEU A 8 0.70 -14.22 1.89
C LEU A 8 1.29 -12.81 1.74
N LEU A 9 2.60 -12.65 1.97
CA LEU A 9 3.29 -11.37 1.80
C LEU A 9 3.22 -10.89 0.35
N THR A 10 3.32 -11.81 -0.61
CA THR A 10 3.15 -11.50 -2.03
C THR A 10 1.75 -10.96 -2.32
N VAL A 11 0.70 -11.61 -1.79
CA VAL A 11 -0.68 -11.12 -1.92
C VAL A 11 -0.83 -9.73 -1.30
N ARG A 12 -0.29 -9.50 -0.09
CA ARG A 12 -0.37 -8.18 0.57
C ARG A 12 0.33 -7.07 -0.20
N LYS A 13 1.46 -7.36 -0.86
CA LYS A 13 2.13 -6.40 -1.76
C LYS A 13 1.27 -6.04 -2.96
N ILE A 14 0.57 -7.01 -3.55
CA ILE A 14 -0.35 -6.77 -4.68
C ILE A 14 -1.53 -5.91 -4.24
N GLU A 15 -2.14 -6.20 -3.09
CA GLU A 15 -3.25 -5.41 -2.53
C GLU A 15 -2.82 -3.96 -2.23
N GLU A 16 -1.64 -3.76 -1.65
CA GLU A 16 -1.07 -2.42 -1.44
C GLU A 16 -0.90 -1.67 -2.77
N GLN A 17 -0.32 -2.33 -3.78
CA GLN A 17 -0.16 -1.73 -5.11
C GLN A 17 -1.50 -1.34 -5.75
N GLN A 18 -2.53 -2.17 -5.58
CA GLN A 18 -3.88 -1.87 -6.07
C GLN A 18 -4.49 -0.67 -5.34
N ALA A 19 -4.28 -0.56 -4.02
CA ALA A 19 -4.73 0.58 -3.23
C ALA A 19 -4.01 1.88 -3.63
N GLU A 20 -2.71 1.82 -3.94
CA GLU A 20 -1.95 2.96 -4.48
C GLU A 20 -2.50 3.43 -5.82
N VAL A 21 -2.79 2.49 -6.73
CA VAL A 21 -3.38 2.82 -8.04
C VAL A 21 -4.76 3.46 -7.87
N ALA A 22 -5.58 2.95 -6.96
CA ALA A 22 -6.88 3.52 -6.66
C ALA A 22 -6.78 4.96 -6.11
N LEU A 23 -5.87 5.20 -5.16
CA LEU A 23 -5.60 6.54 -4.64
C LEU A 23 -5.14 7.48 -5.75
N ALA A 24 -4.16 7.07 -6.55
CA ALA A 24 -3.66 7.87 -7.67
C ALA A 24 -4.74 8.18 -8.72
N ALA A 25 -5.67 7.25 -8.97
CA ALA A 25 -6.81 7.50 -9.86
C ALA A 25 -7.75 8.57 -9.28
N THR A 26 -8.11 8.48 -7.99
CA THR A 26 -8.97 9.47 -7.33
C THR A 26 -8.33 10.86 -7.25
N LEU A 27 -7.02 10.95 -7.01
CA LEU A 27 -6.31 12.23 -6.99
C LEU A 27 -6.27 12.89 -8.37
N ARG A 28 -6.07 12.11 -9.44
CA ARG A 28 -6.17 12.61 -10.82
C ARG A 28 -7.57 13.10 -11.17
N GLU A 29 -8.61 12.43 -10.66
CA GLU A 29 -9.99 12.89 -10.83
C GLU A 29 -10.21 14.24 -10.13
N VAL A 30 -9.74 14.41 -8.89
CA VAL A 30 -9.82 15.69 -8.16
C VAL A 30 -9.14 16.80 -8.94
N ASP A 31 -7.91 16.58 -9.40
CA ASP A 31 -7.13 17.56 -10.17
C ASP A 31 -7.83 17.94 -11.50
N SER A 32 -8.37 16.95 -12.21
CA SER A 32 -9.14 17.18 -13.43
C SER A 32 -10.40 18.02 -13.17
N LEU A 33 -11.11 17.78 -12.07
CA LEU A 33 -12.31 18.52 -11.72
C LEU A 33 -11.97 19.95 -11.25
N GLN A 34 -10.88 20.14 -10.52
CA GLN A 34 -10.37 21.46 -10.14
C GLN A 34 -9.97 22.28 -11.37
N THR A 35 -9.30 21.65 -12.33
CA THR A 35 -8.97 22.29 -13.62
C THR A 35 -10.24 22.69 -14.38
N LEU A 36 -11.26 21.83 -14.40
CA LEU A 36 -12.55 22.15 -15.03
C LEU A 36 -13.24 23.32 -14.33
N LEU A 37 -13.28 23.33 -12.99
CA LEU A 37 -13.87 24.42 -12.22
C LEU A 37 -13.15 25.75 -12.52
N GLY A 38 -11.81 25.75 -12.56
CA GLY A 38 -11.03 26.93 -12.94
C GLY A 38 -11.42 27.49 -14.32
N ARG A 39 -11.57 26.62 -15.32
CA ARG A 39 -12.02 27.03 -16.65
C ARG A 39 -13.45 27.59 -16.67
N LEU A 40 -14.35 27.03 -15.85
CA LEU A 40 -15.72 27.53 -15.73
C LEU A 40 -15.74 28.91 -15.07
N THR A 41 -14.97 29.09 -13.98
CA THR A 41 -14.86 30.38 -13.31
C THR A 41 -14.24 31.45 -14.20
N ASP A 42 -13.23 31.10 -15.00
CA ASP A 42 -12.63 32.01 -15.98
C ASP A 42 -13.64 32.39 -17.07
N ALA A 43 -14.40 31.42 -17.59
CA ALA A 43 -15.45 31.68 -18.58
C ALA A 43 -16.56 32.58 -18.02
N ARG A 44 -16.98 32.37 -16.77
CA ARG A 44 -17.95 33.25 -16.11
C ARG A 44 -17.40 34.66 -15.90
N ALA A 45 -16.16 34.80 -15.47
CA ALA A 45 -15.51 36.09 -15.30
C ALA A 45 -15.43 36.86 -16.63
N ALA A 46 -15.00 36.20 -17.71
CA ALA A 46 -14.93 36.79 -19.04
C ALA A 46 -16.33 37.16 -19.58
N TRP A 47 -17.36 36.36 -19.27
CA TRP A 47 -18.74 36.72 -19.61
C TRP A 47 -19.21 37.97 -18.87
N LEU A 48 -18.96 38.05 -17.55
CA LEU A 48 -19.30 39.20 -16.71
C LEU A 48 -18.54 40.48 -17.09
N ALA A 49 -17.31 40.33 -17.58
CA ALA A 49 -16.51 41.43 -18.14
C ALA A 49 -17.00 41.88 -19.53
N GLY A 50 -17.95 41.15 -20.14
CA GLY A 50 -18.47 41.44 -21.48
C GLY A 50 -17.57 40.95 -22.62
N GLU A 51 -16.53 40.17 -22.34
CA GLU A 51 -15.54 39.71 -23.32
C GLU A 51 -16.06 38.55 -24.19
N LEU A 52 -16.96 37.73 -23.64
CA LEU A 52 -17.52 36.57 -24.35
C LEU A 52 -18.83 36.86 -25.07
N GLY A 53 -19.56 37.91 -24.67
CA GLY A 53 -20.93 38.19 -25.13
C GLY A 53 -21.92 37.04 -24.83
N GLY A 54 -23.22 37.29 -24.92
CA GLY A 54 -24.23 36.23 -24.86
C GLY A 54 -25.49 36.56 -24.05
N ALA A 55 -26.44 35.63 -24.04
CA ALA A 55 -27.69 35.76 -23.32
C ALA A 55 -27.53 35.47 -21.82
N ALA A 56 -28.44 35.98 -20.99
CA ALA A 56 -28.45 35.70 -19.55
C ALA A 56 -28.53 34.18 -19.23
N GLU A 57 -29.17 33.41 -20.11
CA GLU A 57 -29.23 31.94 -20.04
C GLU A 57 -27.84 31.28 -20.07
N THR A 58 -26.88 31.87 -20.79
CA THR A 58 -25.48 31.41 -20.83
C THR A 58 -24.80 31.58 -19.48
N LEU A 59 -25.04 32.71 -18.79
CA LEU A 59 -24.52 32.95 -17.44
C LEU A 59 -25.10 31.94 -16.44
N THR A 60 -26.43 31.72 -16.46
CA THR A 60 -27.07 30.74 -15.56
C THR A 60 -26.57 29.32 -15.82
N GLY A 61 -26.30 28.96 -17.08
CA GLY A 61 -25.68 27.69 -17.44
C GLY A 61 -24.28 27.52 -16.85
N LEU A 62 -23.44 28.57 -16.90
CA LEU A 62 -22.10 28.58 -16.31
C LEU A 62 -22.15 28.43 -14.79
N GLU A 63 -23.01 29.20 -14.11
CA GLU A 63 -23.17 29.13 -12.65
C GLU A 63 -23.67 27.76 -12.18
N THR A 64 -24.59 27.15 -12.94
CA THR A 64 -25.06 25.79 -12.66
C THR A 64 -23.93 24.76 -12.83
N ALA A 65 -23.14 24.89 -13.91
CA ALA A 65 -22.01 24.01 -14.16
C ALA A 65 -20.92 24.14 -13.09
N GLU A 66 -20.61 25.37 -12.64
CA GLU A 66 -19.70 25.64 -11.51
C GLU A 66 -20.19 24.91 -10.26
N ARG A 67 -21.47 25.10 -9.89
CA ARG A 67 -22.03 24.48 -8.70
C ARG A 67 -21.99 22.95 -8.76
N MET A 68 -22.27 22.36 -9.92
CA MET A 68 -22.15 20.92 -10.11
C MET A 68 -20.69 20.45 -10.02
N ALA A 69 -19.74 21.20 -10.59
CA ALA A 69 -18.32 20.87 -10.50
C ALA A 69 -17.82 20.91 -9.05
N GLU A 70 -18.21 21.92 -8.26
CA GLU A 70 -17.90 22.01 -6.83
C GLU A 70 -18.38 20.76 -6.05
N LEU A 71 -19.64 20.35 -6.27
CA LEU A 71 -20.20 19.16 -5.61
C LEU A 71 -19.42 17.90 -6.00
N ARG A 72 -19.08 17.74 -7.29
CA ARG A 72 -18.28 16.60 -7.75
C ARG A 72 -16.86 16.60 -7.18
N ILE A 73 -16.24 17.76 -6.97
CA ILE A 73 -14.94 17.89 -6.31
C ILE A 73 -15.04 17.40 -4.86
N ILE A 74 -16.07 17.82 -4.11
CA ILE A 74 -16.27 17.38 -2.73
C ILE A 74 -16.39 15.86 -2.66
N ASP A 75 -17.18 15.26 -3.55
CA ASP A 75 -17.34 13.80 -3.58
C ASP A 75 -16.05 13.08 -3.98
N ALA A 76 -15.31 13.60 -4.96
CA ALA A 76 -14.02 13.05 -5.37
C ALA A 76 -12.97 13.15 -4.25
N GLN A 77 -12.93 14.26 -3.51
CA GLN A 77 -12.06 14.44 -2.34
C GLN A 77 -12.39 13.45 -1.24
N ARG A 78 -13.69 13.21 -0.96
CA ARG A 78 -14.11 12.19 0.01
C ARG A 78 -13.64 10.80 -0.42
N ARG A 79 -13.79 10.44 -1.69
CA ARG A 79 -13.27 9.17 -2.23
C ARG A 79 -11.75 9.07 -2.10
N ALA A 80 -11.02 10.16 -2.34
CA ALA A 80 -9.56 10.19 -2.18
C ALA A 80 -9.14 9.98 -0.72
N VAL A 81 -9.85 10.56 0.25
CA VAL A 81 -9.62 10.29 1.68
C VAL A 81 -9.86 8.82 2.00
N THR A 82 -10.98 8.24 1.54
CA THR A 82 -11.27 6.81 1.74
C THR A 82 -10.20 5.91 1.10
N ALA A 83 -9.74 6.24 -0.12
CA ALA A 83 -8.68 5.49 -0.80
C ALA A 83 -7.34 5.58 -0.05
N ARG A 84 -7.01 6.75 0.51
CA ARG A 84 -5.82 6.94 1.35
C ARG A 84 -5.88 6.09 2.61
N ASP A 85 -7.02 6.11 3.31
CA ASP A 85 -7.17 5.34 4.53
C ASP A 85 -7.12 3.82 4.25
N ALA A 86 -7.67 3.38 3.11
CA ALA A 86 -7.55 2.00 2.64
C ALA A 86 -6.08 1.62 2.34
N LEU A 87 -5.30 2.48 1.69
CA LEU A 87 -3.88 2.26 1.44
C LEU A 87 -3.09 2.12 2.75
N LEU A 88 -3.32 3.01 3.71
CA LEU A 88 -2.67 2.95 5.02
C LEU A 88 -2.99 1.64 5.75
N GLU A 89 -4.23 1.15 5.63
CA GLU A 89 -4.62 -0.14 6.20
C GLU A 89 -3.94 -1.32 5.49
N CYS A 90 -3.82 -1.30 4.15
CA CYS A 90 -3.07 -2.29 3.39
C CYS A 90 -1.60 -2.32 3.81
N GLN A 91 -0.96 -1.15 3.97
CA GLN A 91 0.42 -1.02 4.44
C GLN A 91 0.61 -1.61 5.84
N ARG A 92 -0.32 -1.34 6.76
CA ARG A 92 -0.31 -1.94 8.11
C ARG A 92 -0.38 -3.46 8.04
N ARG A 93 -1.31 -4.01 7.24
CA ARG A 93 -1.48 -5.46 7.08
C ARG A 93 -0.25 -6.11 6.44
N ARG A 94 0.35 -5.49 5.42
CA ARG A 94 1.58 -5.97 4.79
C ARG A 94 2.70 -6.04 5.82
N LYS A 95 2.89 -4.98 6.63
CA LYS A 95 3.94 -4.91 7.65
C LYS A 95 3.80 -6.04 8.69
N VAL A 96 2.59 -6.30 9.17
CA VAL A 96 2.33 -7.42 10.10
C VAL A 96 2.74 -8.77 9.49
N VAL A 97 2.38 -9.02 8.23
CA VAL A 97 2.75 -10.26 7.54
C VAL A 97 4.26 -10.35 7.30
N GLU A 98 4.91 -9.22 6.99
CA GLU A 98 6.36 -9.13 6.82
C GLU A 98 7.11 -9.48 8.12
N GLU A 99 6.66 -8.95 9.26
CA GLU A 99 7.22 -9.29 10.58
C GLU A 99 7.03 -10.78 10.90
N LEU A 100 5.85 -11.34 10.64
CA LEU A 100 5.60 -12.78 10.81
C LEU A 100 6.50 -13.64 9.91
N HIS A 101 6.72 -13.21 8.67
CA HIS A 101 7.61 -13.90 7.74
C HIS A 101 9.07 -13.91 8.24
N GLN A 102 9.57 -12.75 8.70
CA GLN A 102 10.92 -12.61 9.25
C GLN A 102 11.10 -13.47 10.51
N ASN A 103 10.13 -13.43 11.42
CA ASN A 103 10.14 -14.25 12.63
C ASN A 103 10.14 -15.76 12.31
N ALA A 104 9.39 -16.18 11.29
CA ALA A 104 9.38 -17.58 10.85
C ALA A 104 10.71 -18.02 10.26
N ILE A 105 11.40 -17.15 9.50
CA ILE A 105 12.75 -17.42 8.99
C ILE A 105 13.73 -17.55 10.16
N ALA A 106 13.75 -16.58 11.07
CA ALA A 106 14.66 -16.59 12.21
C ALA A 106 14.44 -17.84 13.10
N ALA A 107 13.19 -18.24 13.32
CA ALA A 107 12.88 -19.45 14.06
C ALA A 107 13.38 -20.72 13.35
N ALA A 108 13.25 -20.78 12.01
CA ALA A 108 13.76 -21.91 11.22
C ALA A 108 15.29 -21.99 11.29
N GLU A 109 15.99 -20.85 11.19
CA GLU A 109 17.46 -20.78 11.31
C GLU A 109 17.92 -21.23 12.70
N LEU A 110 17.24 -20.81 13.77
CA LEU A 110 17.54 -21.24 15.13
C LEU A 110 17.35 -22.75 15.32
N LEU A 111 16.33 -23.35 14.69
CA LEU A 111 16.10 -24.79 14.74
C LEU A 111 17.21 -25.57 14.00
N ILE A 112 17.65 -25.07 12.86
CA ILE A 112 18.77 -25.66 12.10
C ILE A 112 20.05 -25.58 12.94
N ALA A 113 20.40 -24.40 13.46
CA ALA A 113 21.60 -24.22 14.28
C ALA A 113 21.60 -25.12 15.54
N ARG A 114 20.45 -25.25 16.22
CA ARG A 114 20.31 -26.17 17.36
C ARG A 114 20.50 -27.62 16.97
N ARG A 115 19.97 -28.02 15.81
CA ARG A 115 20.13 -29.39 15.31
C ARG A 115 21.59 -29.69 14.98
N GLU A 116 22.26 -28.79 14.26
CA GLU A 116 23.69 -28.91 13.95
C GLU A 116 24.54 -29.01 15.22
N GLN A 117 24.25 -28.18 16.23
CA GLN A 117 24.94 -28.25 17.52
C GLN A 117 24.74 -29.60 18.22
N MET A 118 23.50 -30.12 18.27
CA MET A 118 23.24 -31.44 18.86
C MET A 118 23.97 -32.56 18.11
N GLU A 119 23.99 -32.51 16.77
CA GLU A 119 24.72 -33.49 15.95
C GLU A 119 26.23 -33.45 16.21
N LEU A 120 26.82 -32.25 16.39
CA LEU A 120 28.22 -32.07 16.78
C LEU A 120 28.50 -32.57 18.20
N ASP A 121 27.64 -32.25 19.17
CA ASP A 121 27.79 -32.69 20.57
C ASP A 121 27.72 -34.23 20.67
N GLU A 122 26.82 -34.87 19.91
CA GLU A 122 26.75 -36.32 19.81
C GLU A 122 28.02 -36.94 19.22
N LEU A 123 28.56 -36.36 18.14
CA LEU A 123 29.82 -36.82 17.54
C LEU A 123 31.00 -36.69 18.50
N GLY A 124 31.07 -35.59 19.26
CA GLY A 124 32.05 -35.37 20.31
C GLY A 124 31.97 -36.43 21.41
N ASN A 125 30.76 -36.69 21.92
CA ASN A 125 30.53 -37.70 22.96
C ASN A 125 30.86 -39.13 22.49
N ARG A 126 30.47 -39.50 21.26
CA ARG A 126 30.82 -40.81 20.67
C ARG A 126 32.34 -41.00 20.54
N SER A 127 33.05 -39.94 20.14
CA SER A 127 34.52 -39.96 20.00
C SER A 127 35.23 -40.08 21.35
N ALA A 128 34.75 -39.35 22.38
CA ALA A 128 35.27 -39.42 23.73
C ALA A 128 35.07 -40.81 24.37
N SER A 129 33.90 -41.44 24.15
CA SER A 129 33.62 -42.79 24.68
C SER A 129 34.45 -43.88 23.97
N GLY A 130 34.75 -43.72 22.69
CA GLY A 130 35.62 -44.64 21.93
C GLY A 130 37.09 -44.58 22.35
N LEU A 131 37.58 -43.40 22.75
CA LEU A 131 38.93 -43.25 23.32
C LEU A 131 39.03 -43.83 24.74
N ALA A 132 37.98 -43.68 25.56
CA ALA A 132 37.93 -44.24 26.91
C ALA A 132 37.88 -45.77 26.93
N SER A 133 37.28 -46.42 25.92
CA SER A 133 37.26 -47.88 25.79
C SER A 133 38.51 -48.48 25.13
N GLY A 134 39.27 -47.68 24.36
CA GLY A 134 40.52 -48.10 23.70
C GLY A 134 41.79 -47.91 24.53
N GLY A 135 41.74 -47.11 25.61
CA GLY A 135 42.89 -46.82 26.49
C GLY A 135 43.14 -47.83 27.62
N ALA A 136 42.32 -48.88 27.74
CA ALA A 136 42.55 -49.98 28.66
C ALA A 136 43.42 -51.07 28.01
N ARG A 137 44.72 -50.80 27.87
CA ARG A 137 45.74 -51.83 27.66
C ARG A 137 47.00 -51.49 28.42
#